data_AF-A0A3M1ALR5-F1
#
_entry.id   AF-A0A3M1ALR5-F1
#
_cell.length_a   1.000
_cell.length_b   1.000
_cell.length_c   1.000
_cell.angle_alpha   90.00
_cell.angle_beta   90.00
_cell.angle_gamma   90.00
#
_symmetry.space_group_name_H-M   'P 1'
#
loop_
_entity.id
_entity.type
_entity.pdbx_description
1 polymer ?
#
loop_
_entity_poly.entity_id
_entity_poly.type
_entity_poly.pdbx_seq_one_letter_code
_entity_poly.pdbx_strand_id
1 'polypeptide(L)'
;KDFIENDVTDFDIIGISYYWAWHKPTTIAQTGEIISQLRTSYPDKEVMIFETAHLWTWANNDSANNIYNDIHPDYSPPSPETQKAWMVDLTQTVMDAGGSGVIYWEPAWVSSPCHTQWGQGSHAENAAFFDFENELMENGGIAWMQHNYTSATSQLPTAGELEVNISLNADSNMLVMTTMPVLPEGEKQIQLTDGNGRVLLRSEVEEEQSQKQSKIMLKLPELPAGLLVVTLFVDDRPLVSGRVILSR
;
A
#
# COMPACT_ATOMS: atom_id res chain seq x y z
N LYS A 1 -23.95 8.71 2.74
CA LYS A 1 -25.30 8.93 2.18
C LYS A 1 -25.32 10.18 1.33
N ASP A 2 -24.75 11.28 1.81
CA ASP A 2 -24.76 12.57 1.12
C ASP A 2 -24.12 12.57 -0.28
N PHE A 3 -23.04 11.84 -0.54
CA PHE A 3 -22.39 11.86 -1.88
C PHE A 3 -23.29 11.34 -3.01
N ILE A 4 -23.90 10.18 -2.83
CA ILE A 4 -24.77 9.56 -3.84
C ILE A 4 -26.08 10.35 -3.99
N GLU A 5 -26.59 10.89 -2.87
CA GLU A 5 -27.79 11.75 -2.88
C GLU A 5 -27.55 13.10 -3.58
N ASN A 6 -26.28 13.47 -3.84
CA ASN A 6 -25.87 14.63 -4.63
C ASN A 6 -25.25 14.23 -6.00
N ASP A 7 -25.61 13.05 -6.53
CA ASP A 7 -25.19 12.53 -7.84
C ASP A 7 -23.67 12.32 -8.04
N VAL A 8 -22.88 12.34 -6.95
CA VAL A 8 -21.45 12.01 -7.00
C VAL A 8 -21.31 10.48 -7.01
N THR A 9 -21.35 9.91 -8.21
CA THR A 9 -21.32 8.46 -8.46
C THR A 9 -20.15 8.03 -9.36
N ASP A 10 -19.53 8.98 -10.06
CA ASP A 10 -18.42 8.75 -10.98
C ASP A 10 -17.08 9.10 -10.32
N PHE A 11 -16.55 8.14 -9.54
CA PHE A 11 -15.24 8.24 -8.90
C PHE A 11 -14.50 6.92 -9.00
N ASP A 12 -13.17 6.94 -9.01
CA ASP A 12 -12.36 5.73 -9.17
C ASP A 12 -11.84 5.18 -7.85
N ILE A 13 -11.65 6.05 -6.85
CA ILE A 13 -10.96 5.73 -5.60
C ILE A 13 -11.83 6.07 -4.39
N ILE A 14 -11.95 5.12 -3.46
CA ILE A 14 -12.50 5.32 -2.13
C ILE A 14 -11.34 5.65 -1.18
N GLY A 15 -11.26 6.91 -0.77
CA GLY A 15 -10.30 7.38 0.23
C GLY A 15 -10.82 7.20 1.66
N ILE A 16 -9.96 6.70 2.55
CA ILE A 16 -10.25 6.53 3.98
C ILE A 16 -9.23 7.34 4.79
N SER A 17 -9.69 8.15 5.73
CA SER A 17 -8.82 8.69 6.79
C SER A 17 -8.74 7.67 7.93
N TYR A 18 -7.54 7.36 8.41
CA TYR A 18 -7.33 6.47 9.55
C TYR A 18 -6.32 7.03 10.55
N TYR A 19 -6.82 7.40 11.72
CA TYR A 19 -6.06 7.97 12.82
C TYR A 19 -6.52 7.34 14.12
N TRP A 20 -5.60 6.84 14.93
CA TRP A 20 -5.97 6.23 16.19
C TRP A 20 -6.74 7.17 17.12
N ALA A 21 -6.34 8.45 17.19
CA ALA A 21 -6.93 9.43 18.10
C ALA A 21 -8.45 9.59 17.98
N TRP A 22 -8.99 9.46 16.76
CA TRP A 22 -10.43 9.60 16.49
C TRP A 22 -11.12 8.27 16.16
N HIS A 23 -10.39 7.28 15.65
CA HIS A 23 -10.99 6.02 15.17
C HIS A 23 -10.81 4.84 16.12
N LYS A 24 -10.13 5.00 17.26
CA LYS A 24 -10.13 3.97 18.31
C LYS A 24 -11.57 3.56 18.69
N PRO A 25 -11.80 2.28 19.01
CA PRO A 25 -10.80 1.21 19.16
C PRO A 25 -10.45 0.47 17.86
N THR A 26 -10.81 1.00 16.68
CA THR A 26 -10.50 0.35 15.40
C THR A 26 -8.99 0.19 15.24
N THR A 27 -8.54 -1.06 15.09
CA THR A 27 -7.12 -1.41 14.93
C THR A 27 -6.68 -1.37 13.46
N ILE A 28 -5.37 -1.50 13.22
CA ILE A 28 -4.83 -1.66 11.86
C ILE A 28 -5.47 -2.87 11.16
N ALA A 29 -5.54 -4.03 11.83
CA ALA A 29 -6.15 -5.23 11.27
C ALA A 29 -7.62 -5.02 10.86
N GLN A 30 -8.42 -4.37 11.71
CA GLN A 30 -9.81 -4.04 11.40
C GLN A 30 -9.92 -3.02 10.26
N THR A 31 -8.95 -2.13 10.11
CA THR A 31 -8.86 -1.23 8.95
C THR A 31 -8.64 -2.03 7.66
N GLY A 32 -7.80 -3.08 7.69
CA GLY A 32 -7.66 -4.02 6.57
C GLY A 32 -8.96 -4.76 6.22
N GLU A 33 -9.72 -5.20 7.23
CA GLU A 33 -11.04 -5.82 7.03
C GLU A 33 -12.02 -4.85 6.33
N ILE A 34 -12.03 -3.57 6.74
CA ILE A 34 -12.85 -2.53 6.11
C ILE A 34 -12.46 -2.33 4.65
N ILE A 35 -11.16 -2.28 4.35
CA ILE A 35 -10.65 -2.15 2.98
C ILE A 35 -11.09 -3.34 2.13
N SER A 36 -10.96 -4.56 2.65
CA SER A 36 -11.37 -5.79 1.97
C SER A 36 -12.88 -5.81 1.68
N GLN A 37 -13.69 -5.36 2.65
CA GLN A 37 -15.14 -5.23 2.48
C GLN A 37 -15.52 -4.20 1.42
N LEU A 38 -14.82 -3.06 1.36
CA LEU A 38 -15.04 -2.04 0.35
C LEU A 38 -14.65 -2.53 -1.05
N ARG A 39 -13.51 -3.21 -1.17
CA ARG A 39 -13.09 -3.87 -2.42
C ARG A 39 -14.07 -4.93 -2.88
N THR A 40 -14.69 -5.67 -1.94
CA THR A 40 -15.73 -6.67 -2.28
C THR A 40 -17.04 -6.01 -2.71
N SER A 41 -17.45 -4.95 -2.02
CA SER A 41 -18.72 -4.24 -2.29
C SER A 41 -18.66 -3.38 -3.56
N TYR A 42 -17.46 -2.91 -3.90
CA TYR A 42 -17.18 -2.03 -5.03
C TYR A 42 -15.96 -2.57 -5.80
N PRO A 43 -16.10 -3.70 -6.53
CA PRO A 43 -14.97 -4.39 -7.16
C PRO A 43 -14.19 -3.52 -8.16
N ASP A 44 -14.88 -2.58 -8.81
CA ASP A 44 -14.31 -1.67 -9.80
C ASP A 44 -13.65 -0.42 -9.18
N LYS A 45 -13.66 -0.25 -7.84
CA LYS A 45 -13.13 0.94 -7.17
C LYS A 45 -11.86 0.64 -6.39
N GLU A 46 -10.80 1.40 -6.62
CA GLU A 46 -9.61 1.30 -5.75
C GLU A 46 -9.93 1.83 -4.35
N VAL A 47 -9.25 1.32 -3.33
CA VAL A 47 -9.42 1.77 -1.94
C VAL A 47 -8.04 2.12 -1.39
N MET A 48 -7.91 3.24 -0.69
CA MET A 48 -6.63 3.63 -0.07
C MET A 48 -6.82 4.45 1.19
N ILE A 49 -5.78 4.46 2.02
CA ILE A 49 -5.67 5.40 3.13
C ILE A 49 -5.21 6.74 2.54
N PHE A 50 -6.09 7.74 2.56
CA PHE A 50 -5.77 9.10 2.11
C PHE A 50 -5.06 9.91 3.19
N GLU A 51 -5.34 9.57 4.44
CA GLU A 51 -4.87 10.35 5.56
C GLU A 51 -4.58 9.42 6.73
N THR A 52 -3.38 9.53 7.27
CA THR A 52 -2.99 8.96 8.55
C THR A 52 -1.84 9.76 9.11
N ALA A 53 -1.66 9.72 10.42
CA ALA A 53 -0.51 10.28 11.11
C ALA A 53 -0.28 9.51 12.40
N HIS A 54 0.96 9.52 12.88
CA HIS A 54 1.34 8.92 14.15
C HIS A 54 2.33 9.82 14.89
N LEU A 55 2.18 9.89 16.21
CA LEU A 55 3.05 10.70 17.05
C LEU A 55 4.49 10.17 17.05
N TRP A 56 5.46 11.08 17.03
CA TRP A 56 6.86 10.78 17.34
C TRP A 56 7.28 11.32 18.71
N THR A 57 6.48 12.20 19.33
CA THR A 57 6.71 12.73 20.68
C THR A 57 5.41 13.16 21.37
N TRP A 58 5.44 13.27 22.70
CA TRP A 58 4.36 13.93 23.48
C TRP A 58 4.62 15.41 23.74
N ALA A 59 5.81 15.91 23.39
CA ALA A 59 6.19 17.29 23.63
C ALA A 59 5.53 18.26 22.63
N ASN A 60 5.53 19.54 22.98
CA ASN A 60 5.17 20.65 22.10
C ASN A 60 6.38 21.59 22.01
N ASN A 61 6.55 22.23 20.86
CA ASN A 61 7.60 23.20 20.56
C ASN A 61 7.03 24.59 20.28
N ASP A 62 5.69 24.74 20.25
CA ASP A 62 5.03 26.04 20.25
C ASP A 62 3.77 26.11 21.13
N SER A 63 3.04 27.23 20.95
CA SER A 63 1.82 27.55 21.69
C SER A 63 0.53 27.07 21.02
N ALA A 64 0.59 26.59 19.78
CA ALA A 64 -0.53 25.95 19.12
C ALA A 64 -0.68 24.54 19.70
N ASN A 65 -1.89 24.22 20.16
CA ASN A 65 -2.14 22.90 20.73
C ASN A 65 -2.09 21.85 19.62
N ASN A 66 -1.26 20.82 19.82
CA ASN A 66 -1.27 19.64 18.96
C ASN A 66 -2.63 18.93 19.02
N ILE A 67 -3.10 18.45 17.86
CA ILE A 67 -4.39 17.75 17.71
C ILE A 67 -4.29 16.24 17.90
N TYR A 68 -3.06 15.71 17.92
CA TYR A 68 -2.76 14.31 18.21
C TYR A 68 -2.40 14.19 19.69
N ASN A 69 -3.30 13.60 20.46
CA ASN A 69 -3.19 13.47 21.91
C ASN A 69 -3.51 12.05 22.41
N ASP A 70 -3.49 11.07 21.51
CA ASP A 70 -3.62 9.67 21.85
C ASP A 70 -2.83 8.80 20.87
N ILE A 71 -2.33 7.67 21.35
CA ILE A 71 -1.47 6.73 20.61
C ILE A 71 -1.99 5.31 20.79
N HIS A 72 -1.83 4.48 19.76
CA HIS A 72 -2.18 3.08 19.86
C HIS A 72 -1.27 2.40 20.90
N PRO A 73 -1.79 1.59 21.84
CA PRO A 73 -1.00 1.01 22.92
C PRO A 73 0.25 0.25 22.47
N ASP A 74 0.14 -0.52 21.39
CA ASP A 74 1.26 -1.30 20.82
C ASP A 74 2.40 -0.44 20.23
N TYR A 75 2.15 0.85 19.98
CA TYR A 75 3.12 1.80 19.44
C TYR A 75 3.52 2.86 20.48
N SER A 76 3.13 2.67 21.75
CA SER A 76 3.50 3.55 22.86
C SER A 76 4.81 3.10 23.52
N PRO A 77 5.68 4.02 23.98
CA PRO A 77 5.57 5.49 23.87
C PRO A 77 5.85 6.00 22.44
N PRO A 78 5.44 7.25 22.12
CA PRO A 78 5.76 7.85 20.82
C PRO A 78 7.27 8.04 20.68
N SER A 79 7.78 7.62 19.53
CA SER A 79 9.15 7.83 19.08
C SER A 79 9.18 7.86 17.54
N PRO A 80 10.28 8.32 16.93
CA PRO A 80 10.45 8.19 15.48
C PRO A 80 10.31 6.73 15.01
N GLU A 81 10.85 5.77 15.77
CA GLU A 81 10.76 4.35 15.46
C GLU A 81 9.32 3.82 15.51
N THR A 82 8.52 4.23 16.49
CA THR A 82 7.12 3.77 16.57
C THR A 82 6.24 4.43 15.52
N GLN A 83 6.52 5.69 15.15
CA GLN A 83 5.90 6.35 13.99
C GLN A 83 6.21 5.58 12.70
N LYS A 84 7.46 5.14 12.49
CA LYS A 84 7.83 4.28 11.36
C LYS A 84 7.10 2.94 11.40
N ALA A 85 7.12 2.26 12.54
CA ALA A 85 6.49 0.94 12.70
C ALA A 85 4.99 0.99 12.37
N TRP A 86 4.27 2.00 12.87
CA TRP A 86 2.87 2.23 12.53
C TRP A 86 2.64 2.31 11.02
N MET A 87 3.48 3.09 10.33
CA MET A 87 3.36 3.28 8.89
C MET A 87 3.68 2.02 8.10
N VAL A 88 4.67 1.25 8.53
CA VAL A 88 4.98 -0.05 7.93
C VAL A 88 3.83 -1.02 8.10
N ASP A 89 3.34 -1.21 9.32
CA ASP A 89 2.30 -2.21 9.61
C ASP A 89 0.96 -1.85 8.96
N LEU A 90 0.60 -0.57 8.95
CA LEU A 90 -0.58 -0.08 8.25
C LEU A 90 -0.44 -0.29 6.73
N THR A 91 0.71 0.05 6.15
CA THR A 91 0.94 -0.11 4.71
C THR A 91 0.90 -1.57 4.30
N GLN A 92 1.55 -2.46 5.05
CA GLN A 92 1.48 -3.91 4.80
C GLN A 92 0.04 -4.42 4.87
N THR A 93 -0.71 -4.00 5.88
CA THR A 93 -2.13 -4.39 6.04
C THR A 93 -3.00 -3.88 4.89
N VAL A 94 -2.77 -2.65 4.44
CA VAL A 94 -3.47 -2.07 3.28
C VAL A 94 -3.16 -2.86 2.01
N MET A 95 -1.89 -3.21 1.80
CA MET A 95 -1.48 -4.06 0.68
C MET A 95 -2.15 -5.44 0.74
N ASP A 96 -2.12 -6.11 1.89
CA ASP A 96 -2.70 -7.44 2.10
C ASP A 96 -4.22 -7.44 1.89
N ALA A 97 -4.90 -6.34 2.22
CA ALA A 97 -6.33 -6.15 2.02
C ALA A 97 -6.73 -5.76 0.58
N GLY A 98 -5.77 -5.68 -0.35
CA GLY A 98 -6.02 -5.26 -1.73
C GLY A 98 -6.25 -3.76 -1.90
N GLY A 99 -5.78 -2.95 -0.94
CA GLY A 99 -5.72 -1.49 -1.04
C GLY A 99 -4.61 -1.03 -2.00
N SER A 100 -4.77 0.19 -2.50
CA SER A 100 -3.96 0.78 -3.57
C SER A 100 -2.84 1.70 -3.06
N GLY A 101 -2.89 2.13 -1.79
CA GLY A 101 -1.85 2.98 -1.21
C GLY A 101 -2.17 3.56 0.15
N VAL A 102 -1.18 4.26 0.69
CA VAL A 102 -1.25 5.01 1.95
C VAL A 102 -0.59 6.38 1.75
N ILE A 103 -1.30 7.44 2.12
CA ILE A 103 -0.80 8.81 2.15
C ILE A 103 -0.73 9.27 3.61
N TYR A 104 0.43 9.80 4.00
CA TYR A 104 0.61 10.42 5.31
C TYR A 104 0.19 11.87 5.26
N TRP A 105 -0.56 12.28 6.27
CA TRP A 105 -1.06 13.62 6.37
C TRP A 105 -0.03 14.52 7.06
N GLU A 106 0.33 15.60 6.38
CA GLU A 106 1.17 16.71 6.90
C GLU A 106 2.50 16.26 7.55
N PRO A 107 3.38 15.53 6.83
CA PRO A 107 4.65 15.07 7.38
C PRO A 107 5.64 16.21 7.68
N ALA A 108 5.34 17.44 7.28
CA ALA A 108 6.22 18.59 7.43
C ALA A 108 5.52 19.80 8.07
N TRP A 109 4.39 19.61 8.76
CA TRP A 109 3.73 20.68 9.51
C TRP A 109 4.48 20.91 10.84
N VAL A 110 5.68 21.45 10.72
CA VAL A 110 6.54 21.87 11.83
C VAL A 110 6.12 23.24 12.37
N SER A 111 6.53 23.56 13.59
CA SER A 111 6.31 24.89 14.15
C SER A 111 6.89 26.01 13.28
N SER A 112 6.20 27.13 13.22
CA SER A 112 6.69 28.33 12.55
C SER A 112 6.12 29.60 13.19
N PRO A 113 6.71 30.78 12.91
CA PRO A 113 6.13 32.06 13.35
C PRO A 113 4.78 32.41 12.70
N CYS A 114 4.32 31.62 11.71
CA CYS A 114 3.10 31.87 10.96
C CYS A 114 1.84 31.58 11.78
N HIS A 115 0.72 32.18 11.35
CA HIS A 115 -0.58 31.99 11.97
C HIS A 115 -1.51 31.17 11.07
N THR A 116 -2.28 30.29 11.69
CA THR A 116 -3.49 29.70 11.13
C THR A 116 -4.73 30.35 11.75
N GLN A 117 -5.92 29.91 11.35
CA GLN A 117 -7.16 30.34 12.03
C GLN A 117 -7.24 29.89 13.49
N TRP A 118 -6.39 28.93 13.90
CA TRP A 118 -6.49 28.22 15.17
C TRP A 118 -5.31 28.48 16.12
N GLY A 119 -4.26 29.18 15.69
CA GLY A 119 -3.11 29.49 16.52
C GLY A 119 -1.91 30.04 15.77
N GLN A 120 -0.84 30.36 16.52
CA GLN A 120 0.49 30.59 15.98
C GLN A 120 1.29 29.30 16.10
N GLY A 121 1.90 28.84 15.00
CA GLY A 121 2.67 27.60 14.99
C GLY A 121 1.98 26.44 14.29
N SER A 122 2.21 25.23 14.78
CA SER A 122 1.71 23.97 14.24
C SER A 122 0.75 23.27 15.19
N HIS A 123 -0.26 22.66 14.61
CA HIS A 123 -1.21 21.81 15.32
C HIS A 123 -0.87 20.31 15.19
N ALA A 124 0.22 19.97 14.51
CA ALA A 124 0.57 18.60 14.13
C ALA A 124 2.07 18.29 14.20
N GLU A 125 2.88 19.19 14.79
CA GLU A 125 4.33 19.05 14.82
C GLU A 125 4.78 17.80 15.55
N ASN A 126 4.03 17.34 16.55
CA ASN A 126 4.30 16.11 17.30
C ASN A 126 4.05 14.83 16.50
N ALA A 127 3.54 14.95 15.26
CA ALA A 127 3.36 13.87 14.29
C ALA A 127 4.06 14.15 12.95
N ALA A 128 4.90 15.18 12.86
CA ALA A 128 5.73 15.44 11.68
C ALA A 128 6.88 14.42 11.53
N PHE A 129 7.59 14.49 10.40
CA PHE A 129 8.81 13.71 10.10
C PHE A 129 10.09 14.47 10.41
N PHE A 130 9.94 15.70 10.86
CA PHE A 130 11.01 16.58 11.24
C PHE A 130 10.93 16.83 12.74
N ASP A 131 12.09 16.91 13.39
CA ASP A 131 12.18 17.25 14.80
C ASP A 131 11.93 18.75 15.05
N PHE A 132 12.11 19.18 16.30
CA PHE A 132 11.86 20.56 16.70
C PHE A 132 12.91 21.56 16.20
N GLU A 133 14.04 21.06 15.72
CA GLU A 133 15.08 21.80 15.03
C GLU A 133 14.82 21.89 13.51
N ASN A 134 13.75 21.25 13.01
CA ASN A 134 13.37 21.08 11.61
C ASN A 134 14.32 20.19 10.81
N GLU A 135 15.00 19.26 11.47
CA GLU A 135 15.85 18.25 10.84
C GLU A 135 15.04 16.97 10.60
N LEU A 136 15.29 16.31 9.47
CA LEU A 136 14.59 15.08 9.10
C LEU A 136 14.98 13.95 10.06
N MET A 137 13.97 13.31 10.67
CA MET A 137 14.17 12.10 11.45
C MET A 137 14.33 10.90 10.51
N GLU A 138 15.56 10.57 10.13
CA GLU A 138 15.86 9.50 9.16
C GLU A 138 15.40 8.11 9.61
N ASN A 139 15.36 7.86 10.92
CA ASN A 139 14.82 6.64 11.54
C ASN A 139 13.29 6.70 11.75
N GLY A 140 12.67 7.85 11.45
CA GLY A 140 11.26 8.15 11.63
C GLY A 140 10.35 7.62 10.53
N GLY A 141 9.13 8.17 10.49
CA GLY A 141 8.11 7.74 9.53
C GLY A 141 8.54 7.82 8.08
N ILE A 142 9.41 8.77 7.70
CA ILE A 142 9.91 8.90 6.31
C ILE A 142 10.53 7.60 5.77
N ALA A 143 11.15 6.80 6.65
CA ALA A 143 11.80 5.55 6.28
C ALA A 143 10.81 4.40 6.02
N TRP A 144 9.50 4.59 6.24
CA TRP A 144 8.49 3.56 5.90
C TRP A 144 8.51 3.26 4.41
N MET A 145 8.78 4.26 3.55
CA MET A 145 8.75 4.12 2.09
C MET A 145 9.90 3.26 1.57
N GLN A 146 10.97 3.13 2.36
CA GLN A 146 12.13 2.28 2.05
C GLN A 146 12.00 0.88 2.66
N HIS A 147 10.91 0.60 3.37
CA HIS A 147 10.69 -0.72 3.95
C HIS A 147 10.47 -1.76 2.86
N ASN A 148 11.13 -2.92 3.00
CA ASN A 148 10.93 -4.06 2.13
C ASN A 148 9.62 -4.76 2.50
N TYR A 149 8.51 -4.28 1.93
CA TYR A 149 7.22 -4.92 2.11
C TYR A 149 7.25 -6.34 1.55
N THR A 150 6.74 -7.29 2.33
CA THR A 150 6.38 -8.58 1.76
C THR A 150 5.29 -8.32 0.76
N SER A 151 5.53 -8.60 -0.52
CA SER A 151 4.53 -8.36 -1.56
C SER A 151 3.25 -9.10 -1.16
N ALA A 152 2.24 -8.32 -0.77
CA ALA A 152 0.88 -8.81 -0.73
C ALA A 152 0.60 -9.36 -2.12
N THR A 153 0.27 -10.64 -2.15
CA THR A 153 -0.26 -11.32 -3.30
C THR A 153 -1.39 -10.49 -3.88
N SER A 154 -1.17 -9.72 -4.95
CA SER A 154 -2.29 -9.05 -5.59
C SER A 154 -3.12 -10.12 -6.32
N GLN A 155 -4.14 -10.65 -5.65
CA GLN A 155 -5.21 -11.36 -6.33
C GLN A 155 -6.06 -10.29 -7.02
N LEU A 156 -5.90 -10.13 -8.33
CA LEU A 156 -7.03 -9.61 -9.11
C LEU A 156 -8.12 -10.68 -9.08
N PRO A 157 -9.40 -10.31 -8.91
CA PRO A 157 -10.48 -11.27 -9.04
C PRO A 157 -10.48 -11.75 -10.48
N THR A 158 -10.02 -12.99 -10.70
CA THR A 158 -10.13 -13.64 -11.99
C THR A 158 -11.41 -14.47 -11.99
N ALA A 159 -12.15 -14.39 -13.09
CA ALA A 159 -13.41 -15.08 -13.31
C ALA A 159 -13.32 -16.56 -12.91
N GLY A 160 -13.93 -16.90 -11.77
CA GLY A 160 -14.23 -18.26 -11.33
C GLY A 160 -13.03 -19.19 -11.14
N GLU A 161 -12.62 -19.38 -9.88
CA GLU A 161 -11.84 -20.54 -9.37
C GLU A 161 -10.31 -20.56 -9.56
N LEU A 162 -9.66 -19.61 -10.25
CA LEU A 162 -8.19 -19.58 -10.35
C LEU A 162 -7.57 -18.66 -9.27
N GLU A 163 -7.09 -19.25 -8.18
CA GLU A 163 -6.24 -18.58 -7.20
C GLU A 163 -4.84 -18.36 -7.78
N VAL A 164 -4.31 -17.14 -7.69
CA VAL A 164 -3.02 -16.79 -8.27
C VAL A 164 -2.17 -16.05 -7.25
N ASN A 165 -0.93 -16.50 -7.07
CA ASN A 165 0.07 -15.81 -6.29
C ASN A 165 1.21 -15.36 -7.19
N ILE A 166 1.60 -14.09 -7.09
CA ILE A 166 2.71 -13.53 -7.85
C ILE A 166 3.64 -12.87 -6.85
N SER A 167 4.91 -13.25 -6.88
CA SER A 167 5.95 -12.66 -6.05
C SER A 167 7.18 -12.37 -6.89
N LEU A 168 7.95 -11.38 -6.46
CA LEU A 168 9.20 -10.99 -7.07
C LEU A 168 10.29 -11.11 -6.01
N ASN A 169 11.25 -12.00 -6.23
CA ASN A 169 12.42 -12.08 -5.38
C ASN A 169 13.44 -11.02 -5.85
N ALA A 170 13.60 -9.96 -5.05
CA ALA A 170 14.43 -8.80 -5.38
C ALA A 170 15.92 -9.17 -5.54
N ASP A 171 16.47 -10.02 -4.67
CA ASP A 171 17.89 -10.42 -4.71
C ASP A 171 18.23 -11.20 -5.98
N SER A 172 17.29 -12.01 -6.46
CA SER A 172 17.48 -12.86 -7.63
C SER A 172 16.77 -12.35 -8.88
N ASN A 173 16.13 -11.18 -8.88
CA ASN A 173 15.30 -10.68 -9.99
C ASN A 173 14.42 -11.78 -10.61
N MET A 174 13.83 -12.62 -9.77
CA MET A 174 13.05 -13.77 -10.21
C MET A 174 11.60 -13.56 -9.89
N LEU A 175 10.79 -13.47 -10.94
CA LEU A 175 9.34 -13.48 -10.84
C LEU A 175 8.89 -14.93 -10.66
N VAL A 176 8.09 -15.18 -9.64
CA VAL A 176 7.47 -16.47 -9.37
C VAL A 176 5.98 -16.29 -9.38
N MET A 177 5.29 -17.04 -10.22
CA MET A 177 3.84 -17.11 -10.26
C MET A 177 3.39 -18.52 -9.91
N THR A 178 2.44 -18.66 -9.00
CA THR A 178 1.80 -19.94 -8.70
C THR A 178 0.29 -19.82 -8.82
N THR A 179 -0.36 -20.85 -9.37
CA THR A 179 -1.82 -20.86 -9.54
C THR A 179 -2.45 -22.14 -9.02
N MET A 180 -3.64 -22.05 -8.45
CA MET A 180 -4.46 -23.19 -8.05
C MET A 180 -5.91 -22.98 -8.53
N PRO A 181 -6.50 -23.90 -9.32
CA PRO A 181 -5.94 -25.16 -9.82
C PRO A 181 -4.84 -24.95 -10.88
N VAL A 182 -4.40 -26.04 -11.48
CA VAL A 182 -3.46 -26.01 -12.62
C VAL A 182 -4.00 -25.16 -13.77
N LEU A 183 -3.10 -24.50 -14.50
CA LEU A 183 -3.44 -23.67 -15.64
C LEU A 183 -4.08 -24.49 -16.76
N PRO A 184 -4.94 -23.86 -17.59
CA PRO A 184 -5.42 -24.47 -18.82
C PRO A 184 -4.28 -24.92 -19.73
N GLU A 185 -4.51 -25.96 -20.53
CA GLU A 185 -3.63 -26.31 -21.65
C GLU A 185 -3.50 -25.13 -22.64
N GLY A 186 -2.37 -25.06 -23.34
CA GLY A 186 -2.05 -23.97 -24.27
C GLY A 186 -0.64 -23.41 -24.07
N GLU A 187 -0.26 -22.45 -24.91
CA GLU A 187 1.01 -21.73 -24.82
C GLU A 187 0.94 -20.64 -23.75
N LYS A 188 1.95 -20.55 -22.88
CA LYS A 188 1.95 -19.63 -21.74
C LYS A 188 2.90 -18.48 -22.01
N GLN A 189 2.42 -17.26 -21.80
CA GLN A 189 3.24 -16.07 -21.92
C GLN A 189 3.03 -15.16 -20.71
N ILE A 190 4.10 -14.54 -20.24
CA ILE A 190 4.03 -13.44 -19.28
C ILE A 190 4.35 -12.13 -19.99
N GLN A 191 3.49 -11.14 -19.80
CA GLN A 191 3.73 -9.75 -20.17
C GLN A 191 3.93 -8.91 -18.91
N LEU A 192 4.95 -8.05 -18.93
CA LEU A 192 5.18 -7.02 -17.92
C LEU A 192 4.90 -5.66 -18.52
N THR A 193 4.12 -4.85 -17.81
CA THR A 193 3.88 -3.45 -18.15
C THR A 193 4.25 -2.55 -16.96
N ASP A 194 4.69 -1.32 -17.23
CA ASP A 194 4.84 -0.31 -16.17
C ASP A 194 3.47 0.26 -15.73
N GLY A 195 3.47 1.10 -14.70
CA GLY A 195 2.25 1.76 -14.21
C GLY A 195 1.50 2.63 -15.23
N ASN A 196 2.13 2.95 -16.37
CA ASN A 196 1.49 3.68 -17.48
C ASN A 196 0.99 2.73 -18.59
N GLY A 197 1.07 1.41 -18.39
CA GLY A 197 0.65 0.39 -19.35
C GLY A 197 1.65 0.14 -20.49
N ARG A 198 2.86 0.71 -20.45
CA ARG A 198 3.88 0.43 -21.47
C ARG A 198 4.47 -0.95 -21.25
N VAL A 199 4.47 -1.77 -22.30
CA VAL A 199 5.05 -3.12 -22.27
C VAL A 199 6.57 -3.03 -22.12
N LEU A 200 7.08 -3.64 -21.04
CA LEU A 200 8.50 -3.73 -20.73
C LEU A 200 9.11 -5.07 -21.16
N LEU A 201 8.33 -6.14 -21.07
CA LEU A 201 8.74 -7.50 -21.42
C LEU A 201 7.51 -8.29 -21.88
N ARG A 202 7.70 -9.15 -22.87
CA ARG A 202 6.79 -10.25 -23.17
C ARG A 202 7.64 -11.48 -23.47
N SER A 203 7.37 -12.57 -22.77
CA SER A 203 8.14 -13.81 -22.91
C SER A 203 7.22 -15.01 -22.82
N GLU A 204 7.47 -16.00 -23.67
CA GLU A 204 7.02 -17.37 -23.44
C GLU A 204 7.65 -17.90 -22.14
N VAL A 205 6.89 -18.72 -21.42
CA VAL A 205 7.31 -19.28 -20.13
C VAL A 205 6.94 -20.75 -20.05
N GLU A 206 7.79 -21.50 -19.35
CA GLU A 206 7.52 -22.89 -19.03
C GLU A 206 6.74 -23.00 -17.72
N GLU A 207 5.85 -24.00 -17.68
CA GLU A 207 4.98 -24.29 -16.55
C GLU A 207 5.47 -25.56 -15.85
N GLU A 208 5.82 -25.45 -14.57
CA GLU A 208 6.05 -26.59 -13.69
C GLU A 208 4.72 -26.98 -13.03
N GLN A 209 4.18 -28.15 -13.40
CA GLN A 209 2.93 -28.64 -12.86
C GLN A 209 3.13 -29.60 -11.68
N SER A 210 2.28 -29.44 -10.67
CA SER A 210 2.03 -30.42 -9.61
C SER A 210 0.57 -30.89 -9.67
N GLN A 211 0.15 -31.83 -8.81
CA GLN A 211 -1.21 -32.40 -8.86
C GLN A 211 -2.36 -31.39 -8.72
N LYS A 212 -2.11 -30.20 -8.15
CA LYS A 212 -3.15 -29.19 -7.89
C LYS A 212 -2.75 -27.77 -8.24
N GLN A 213 -1.49 -27.55 -8.63
CA GLN A 213 -0.93 -26.22 -8.73
C GLN A 213 0.03 -26.13 -9.91
N SER A 214 0.02 -25.00 -10.60
CA SER A 214 1.04 -24.65 -11.59
C SER A 214 2.01 -23.63 -11.00
N LYS A 215 3.28 -23.72 -11.37
CA LYS A 215 4.31 -22.75 -11.01
C LYS A 215 5.04 -22.31 -12.26
N ILE A 216 5.21 -21.00 -12.40
CA ILE A 216 5.99 -20.37 -13.46
C ILE A 216 7.09 -19.57 -12.80
N MET A 217 8.31 -19.69 -13.31
CA MET A 217 9.46 -18.90 -12.88
C MET A 217 10.03 -18.15 -14.08
N LEU A 218 10.16 -16.83 -13.97
CA LEU A 218 10.71 -15.99 -15.02
C LEU A 218 11.82 -15.12 -14.43
N LYS A 219 13.04 -15.33 -14.92
CA LYS A 219 14.17 -14.44 -14.61
C LYS A 219 13.96 -13.12 -15.36
N LEU A 220 13.88 -12.02 -14.61
CA LEU A 220 13.67 -10.70 -15.20
C LEU A 220 15.00 -10.11 -15.70
N PRO A 221 15.00 -9.43 -16.86
CA PRO A 221 16.11 -8.58 -17.26
C PRO A 221 16.21 -7.37 -16.33
N GLU A 222 17.18 -6.49 -16.58
CA GLU A 222 17.18 -5.20 -15.88
C GLU A 222 15.97 -4.36 -16.29
N LEU A 223 15.09 -4.12 -15.32
CA LEU A 223 13.88 -3.31 -15.47
C LEU A 223 13.96 -2.09 -14.55
N PRO A 224 13.30 -0.96 -14.92
CA PRO A 224 13.18 0.20 -14.04
C PRO A 224 12.50 -0.16 -12.72
N ALA A 225 12.98 0.41 -11.62
CA ALA A 225 12.28 0.31 -10.34
C ALA A 225 10.89 0.95 -10.44
N GLY A 226 9.92 0.38 -9.73
CA GLY A 226 8.55 0.85 -9.71
C GLY A 226 7.52 -0.27 -9.81
N LEU A 227 6.27 0.13 -10.01
CA LEU A 227 5.14 -0.77 -10.18
C LEU A 227 5.23 -1.51 -11.52
N LEU A 228 5.19 -2.83 -11.47
CA LEU A 228 5.06 -3.72 -12.61
C LEU A 228 3.70 -4.42 -12.56
N VAL A 229 2.95 -4.33 -13.65
CA VAL A 229 1.76 -5.16 -13.87
C VAL A 229 2.18 -6.39 -14.66
N VAL A 230 1.96 -7.55 -14.06
CA VAL A 230 2.26 -8.88 -14.59
C VAL A 230 0.97 -9.47 -15.14
N THR A 231 0.91 -9.81 -16.42
CA THR A 231 -0.24 -10.49 -17.04
C THR A 231 0.19 -11.85 -17.57
N LEU A 232 -0.49 -12.91 -17.15
CA LEU A 232 -0.38 -14.25 -17.74
C LEU A 232 -1.36 -14.37 -18.89
N PHE A 233 -0.88 -14.89 -20.01
CA PHE A 233 -1.68 -15.26 -21.18
C PHE A 233 -1.63 -16.76 -21.39
N VAL A 234 -2.74 -17.32 -21.89
CA VAL A 234 -2.81 -18.67 -22.47
C VAL A 234 -3.38 -18.54 -23.88
N ASP A 235 -2.62 -19.02 -24.88
CA ASP A 235 -2.95 -18.87 -26.31
C ASP A 235 -3.35 -17.43 -26.68
N ASP A 236 -2.48 -16.47 -26.34
CA ASP A 236 -2.67 -15.02 -26.55
C ASP A 236 -3.90 -14.39 -25.86
N ARG A 237 -4.61 -15.12 -25.01
CA ARG A 237 -5.72 -14.58 -24.22
C ARG A 237 -5.27 -14.29 -22.79
N PRO A 238 -5.50 -13.05 -22.28
CA PRO A 238 -5.13 -12.72 -20.92
C PRO A 238 -5.98 -13.56 -19.97
N LEU A 239 -5.32 -14.31 -19.09
CA LEU A 239 -5.97 -15.17 -18.13
C LEU A 239 -6.06 -14.47 -16.77
N VAL A 240 -4.93 -13.98 -16.24
CA VAL A 240 -4.86 -13.30 -14.94
C VAL A 240 -3.85 -12.15 -15.03
N SER A 241 -4.06 -11.10 -14.23
CA SER A 241 -3.02 -10.11 -13.98
C SER A 241 -2.80 -9.90 -12.49
N GLY A 242 -1.65 -9.36 -12.14
CA GLY A 242 -1.36 -8.86 -10.82
C GLY A 242 -0.27 -7.80 -10.87
N ARG A 243 0.11 -7.30 -9.71
CA ARG A 243 1.00 -6.16 -9.51
C ARG A 243 2.14 -6.63 -8.60
N VAL A 244 3.37 -6.28 -8.97
CA VAL A 244 4.55 -6.43 -8.11
C VAL A 244 5.33 -5.12 -8.12
N ILE A 245 5.99 -4.82 -7.00
CA ILE A 245 6.87 -3.65 -6.90
C ILE A 245 8.30 -4.16 -7.05
N LEU A 246 9.02 -3.61 -8.03
CA LEU A 246 10.46 -3.79 -8.14
C LEU A 246 11.14 -2.63 -7.40
N SER A 247 11.58 -2.88 -6.17
CA SER A 247 12.47 -1.98 -5.42
C SER A 247 13.92 -2.42 -5.65
N ARG A 248 14.77 -1.50 -6.11
CA ARG A 248 16.23 -1.68 -6.22
C ARG A 248 16.91 -0.68 -5.30
#